data_AF-A0A2V9LM51-F1
#
_entry.id   AF-A0A2V9LM51-F1
#
_cell.length_a   1.000
_cell.length_b   1.000
_cell.length_c   1.000
_cell.angle_alpha   90.00
_cell.angle_beta   90.00
_cell.angle_gamma   90.00
#
_symmetry.space_group_name_H-M   'P 1'
#
loop_
_entity.id
_entity.type
_entity.pdbx_description
1 polymer ?
#
loop_
_entity_poly.entity_id
_entity_poly.type
_entity_poly.pdbx_seq_one_letter_code
_entity_poly.pdbx_strand_id
1 'polypeptide(L)' 'MDTITWRVENSRRADLEALKARGRFGERQAWRAILPDQRAVMKWNGNPFELDGGDGGRHEDDGAFFLLSYWLARYHHL' A
#
# COMPACT_ATOMS: atom_id res chain seq x y z
N MET A 1 6.10 5.85 -11.80
CA MET A 1 6.77 5.48 -10.52
C MET A 1 5.79 4.92 -9.50
N ASP A 2 4.49 5.21 -9.64
CA ASP A 2 3.42 4.77 -8.72
C ASP A 2 3.06 3.27 -8.83
N THR A 3 3.48 2.61 -9.91
CA THR A 3 3.32 1.15 -10.13
C THR A 3 4.47 0.35 -9.52
N ILE A 4 5.65 0.96 -9.30
CA ILE A 4 6.80 0.25 -8.77
C ILE A 4 6.65 0.10 -7.25
N THR A 5 6.82 -1.13 -6.77
CA THR A 5 6.69 -1.46 -5.36
C THR A 5 8.00 -1.19 -4.62
N TRP A 6 8.23 0.06 -4.25
CA TRP A 6 9.41 0.48 -3.49
C TRP A 6 9.37 -0.03 -2.05
N ARG A 7 10.55 -0.27 -1.48
CA ARG A 7 10.69 -0.65 -0.07
C ARG A 7 10.38 0.56 0.81
N VAL A 8 9.51 0.35 1.79
CA VAL A 8 9.14 1.34 2.81
C VAL A 8 9.37 0.72 4.19
N GLU A 9 10.09 1.41 5.06
CA GLU A 9 10.39 0.96 6.43
C GLU A 9 9.98 2.04 7.43
N ASN A 10 8.78 1.94 8.01
CA ASN A 10 8.33 2.86 9.07
C ASN A 10 8.58 2.32 10.47
N SER A 11 8.99 1.06 10.64
CA SER A 11 9.14 0.48 11.98
C SER A 11 10.27 1.08 12.84
N ARG A 12 11.14 1.91 12.25
CA ARG A 12 12.18 2.67 12.97
C ARG A 12 11.72 4.04 13.44
N ARG A 13 10.50 4.45 13.10
CA ARG A 13 9.95 5.76 13.47
C ARG A 13 9.50 5.78 14.92
N ALA A 14 9.95 6.79 15.66
CA ALA A 14 9.59 6.97 17.06
C ALA A 14 8.16 7.50 17.25
N ASP A 15 7.58 8.15 16.24
CA ASP A 15 6.23 8.71 16.28
C ASP A 15 5.13 7.66 16.00
N LEU A 16 5.50 6.46 15.55
CA LEU A 16 4.57 5.37 15.26
C LEU A 16 4.64 4.28 16.33
N GLU A 17 3.57 4.15 17.10
CA GLU A 17 3.43 3.07 18.08
C GLU A 17 3.06 1.75 17.39
N ALA A 18 3.86 0.70 17.60
CA ALA A 18 3.59 -0.62 17.04
C ALA A 18 2.57 -1.39 17.89
N LEU A 19 1.53 -1.91 17.24
CA LEU A 19 0.54 -2.78 17.85
C LEU A 19 1.12 -4.18 18.10
N LYS A 20 0.74 -4.80 19.23
CA LYS A 20 1.11 -6.19 19.54
C LYS A 20 0.41 -7.19 18.60
N ALA A 21 -0.85 -6.92 18.26
CA ALA A 21 -1.58 -7.70 17.28
C ALA A 21 -0.98 -7.53 15.88
N ARG A 22 -1.10 -8.58 15.07
CA ARG A 22 -0.62 -8.61 13.68
C ARG A 22 -1.79 -8.40 12.72
N GLY A 23 -1.45 -7.94 11.52
CA GLY A 23 -2.42 -7.83 10.43
C GLY A 23 -2.85 -9.19 9.88
N ARG A 24 -3.72 -9.16 8.88
CA ARG A 24 -4.36 -10.36 8.29
C ARG A 24 -3.33 -11.38 7.78
N PHE A 25 -2.14 -10.91 7.38
CA PHE A 25 -1.07 -11.73 6.82
C PHE A 25 0.15 -11.84 7.75
N GLY A 26 -0.01 -11.47 9.03
CA GLY A 26 1.08 -11.56 10.02
C GLY A 26 2.02 -10.36 10.05
N GLU A 27 1.75 -9.33 9.24
CA GLU A 27 2.52 -8.10 9.16
C GLU A 27 2.44 -7.28 10.44
N ARG A 28 3.51 -6.51 10.73
CA ARG A 28 3.53 -5.60 11.88
C ARG A 28 2.68 -4.37 11.57
N GLN A 29 1.88 -3.94 12.52
CA GLN A 29 0.97 -2.82 12.35
C GLN A 29 1.25 -1.69 13.35
N ALA A 30 0.97 -0.46 12.94
CA ALA A 30 0.91 0.71 13.79
C ALA A 30 -0.46 0.81 14.48
N TRP A 31 -0.52 1.50 15.61
CA TRP A 31 -1.77 1.82 16.31
C TRP A 31 -2.69 2.74 15.48
N ARG A 32 -2.12 3.55 14.59
CA ARG A 32 -2.84 4.51 13.74
C ARG A 32 -2.45 4.32 12.28
N ALA A 33 -3.33 4.71 11.38
CA ALA A 33 -3.06 4.64 9.94
C ALA A 33 -1.86 5.54 9.59
N ILE A 34 -0.95 5.00 8.78
CA ILE A 34 0.20 5.74 8.27
C ILE A 34 -0.29 6.65 7.14
N LEU A 35 0.27 7.87 7.06
CA LEU A 35 -0.09 8.83 6.03
C LEU A 35 0.13 8.27 4.62
N PRO A 36 -0.72 8.62 3.63
CA PRO A 36 -0.65 8.04 2.29
C PRO A 36 0.70 8.19 1.58
N ASP A 37 1.42 9.27 1.84
CA ASP A 37 2.74 9.58 1.28
C ASP A 37 3.90 8.84 1.99
N GLN A 38 3.65 8.24 3.15
CA GLN A 38 4.67 7.60 3.99
C GLN A 38 4.54 6.08 4.07
N ARG A 39 3.42 5.52 3.58
CA ARG A 39 3.16 4.08 3.57
C ARG A 39 3.52 3.47 2.21
N ALA A 40 3.71 2.15 2.21
CA ALA A 40 3.78 1.42 0.95
C ALA A 40 2.46 1.58 0.16
N VAL A 41 2.56 1.68 -1.18
CA VAL A 41 1.38 1.71 -2.05
C VAL A 41 0.58 0.43 -1.85
N MET A 42 -0.73 0.56 -1.74
CA MET A 42 -1.63 -0.55 -1.46
C MET A 42 -2.86 -0.49 -2.34
N LYS A 43 -3.35 -1.67 -2.74
CA LYS A 43 -4.56 -1.81 -3.56
C LYS A 43 -5.74 -2.19 -2.70
N TRP A 44 -6.93 -1.70 -3.08
CA TRP A 44 -8.23 -2.16 -2.58
C TRP A 44 -8.33 -2.22 -1.04
N ASN A 45 -8.19 -3.41 -0.47
CA ASN A 45 -8.31 -3.72 0.96
C ASN A 45 -6.94 -3.88 1.64
N GLY A 46 -5.90 -3.28 1.08
CA GLY A 46 -4.57 -3.23 1.66
C GLY A 46 -4.59 -2.56 3.03
N ASN A 47 -3.62 -2.95 3.86
CA ASN A 47 -3.61 -2.60 5.27
C ASN A 47 -2.94 -1.23 5.49
N PRO A 48 -3.69 -0.17 5.87
CA PRO A 48 -3.13 1.17 6.07
C PRO A 48 -2.25 1.31 7.33
N PHE A 49 -2.21 0.28 8.16
CA PHE A 49 -1.44 0.24 9.41
C PHE A 49 -0.12 -0.50 9.24
N GLU A 50 0.15 -1.19 8.12
CA GLU A 50 1.37 -1.95 7.92
C GLU A 50 2.62 -1.06 8.03
N LEU A 51 3.52 -1.41 8.94
CA LEU A 51 4.71 -0.60 9.25
C LEU A 51 5.75 -0.66 8.13
N ASP A 52 6.05 -1.87 7.66
CA ASP A 52 7.11 -2.10 6.68
C ASP A 52 6.52 -2.86 5.50
N GLY A 53 6.84 -2.44 4.28
CA GLY A 53 6.24 -3.02 3.09
C GLY A 53 7.05 -2.81 1.83
N GLY A 54 6.50 -3.35 0.74
CA GLY A 54 7.07 -3.34 -0.59
C GLY A 54 8.21 -4.33 -0.83
N ASP A 55 8.67 -4.42 -2.08
CA ASP A 55 9.62 -5.46 -2.53
C ASP A 55 10.88 -4.86 -3.19
N GLY A 56 11.38 -3.75 -2.65
CA GLY A 56 12.66 -3.18 -3.08
C GLY A 56 12.70 -2.75 -4.55
N GLY A 57 11.55 -2.45 -5.16
CA GLY A 57 11.44 -2.09 -6.57
C GLY A 57 11.55 -3.26 -7.54
N ARG A 58 11.48 -4.51 -7.07
CA ARG A 58 11.54 -5.71 -7.92
C ARG A 58 10.21 -6.14 -8.50
N HIS A 59 9.13 -5.48 -8.07
CA HIS A 59 7.78 -5.72 -8.55
C HIS A 59 7.17 -4.42 -9.07
N GLU A 60 6.43 -4.55 -10.17
CA GLU A 60 5.64 -3.50 -10.78
C GLU A 60 4.19 -3.97 -10.91
N ASP A 61 3.26 -3.10 -10.54
CA ASP A 61 1.83 -3.33 -10.61
C ASP A 61 1.31 -3.24 -12.05
N ASP A 62 0.23 -3.98 -12.35
CA ASP A 62 -0.41 -3.98 -13.68
C ASP A 62 -1.11 -2.66 -14.03
N GLY A 63 -1.29 -1.76 -13.05
CA GLY A 63 -1.91 -0.45 -13.24
C GLY A 63 -3.42 -0.51 -13.50
N ALA A 64 -4.02 -1.69 -13.47
CA ALA A 64 -5.45 -1.88 -13.69
C ALA A 64 -6.27 -1.08 -12.67
N PHE A 65 -5.76 -0.91 -11.45
CA PHE A 65 -6.41 -0.10 -10.43
C PHE A 65 -6.69 1.35 -10.88
N PHE A 66 -5.82 1.94 -11.71
CA PHE A 66 -6.00 3.30 -12.24
C PHE A 66 -6.79 3.31 -13.55
N LEU A 67 -6.62 2.28 -14.37
CA LEU A 67 -7.15 2.27 -15.74
C LEU A 67 -8.50 1.55 -15.88
N LEU A 68 -8.94 0.77 -14.89
CA LEU A 68 -10.16 -0.04 -14.98
C LEU A 68 -11.39 0.83 -15.29
N SER A 69 -11.56 1.94 -14.57
CA SER A 69 -12.69 2.85 -14.79
C SER A 69 -12.62 3.51 -16.17
N TYR A 70 -11.43 3.84 -16.67
CA TYR A 70 -11.24 4.37 -18.02
C TYR A 70 -11.69 3.36 -19.08
N TRP A 71 -11.26 2.11 -18.97
CA TRP A 71 -11.63 1.07 -19.93
C TRP A 71 -13.11 0.70 -19.86
N LEU A 72 -13.71 0.70 -18.66
CA LEU A 72 -15.15 0.51 -18.49
C LEU A 72 -15.94 1.64 -19.17
N ALA A 73 -15.56 2.89 -18.96
CA ALA A 73 -16.18 4.04 -19.62
C ALA A 73 -16.07 3.96 -21.15
N ARG A 74 -14.86 3.64 -21.65
CA ARG A 74 -14.62 3.46 -23.09
C ARG A 74 -15.48 2.34 -23.69
N TYR A 75 -15.63 1.22 -22.99
CA TYR A 75 -16.50 0.12 -23.41
C TYR A 75 -17.98 0.52 -23.47
N HIS A 76 -18.42 1.38 -22.54
CA HIS A 76 -19.79 1.91 -22.51
C HIS A 76 -20.01 3.17 -23.37
N HIS A 77 -19.01 3.60 -24.14
CA HIS A 77 -19.06 4.82 -24.96
C HIS A 77 -19.41 6.10 -24.16
N LEU A 78 -18.91 6.19 -22.93
CA LEU A 78 -18.98 7.38 -22.07
C LEU A 78 -17.84 8.37 -22.35
#